data_AF-A0A7C0VCL1-F1
#
_entry.id   AF-A0A7C0VCL1-F1
#
_cell.length_a   1.000
_cell.length_b   1.000
_cell.length_c   1.000
_cell.angle_alpha   90.00
_cell.angle_beta   90.00
_cell.angle_gamma   90.00
#
_symmetry.space_group_name_H-M   'P 1'
#
loop_
_entity.id
_entity.type
_entity.pdbx_description
1 polymer ?
#
loop_
_entity_poly.entity_id
_entity_poly.type
_entity_poly.pdbx_seq_one_letter_code
_entity_poly.pdbx_strand_id
1 'polypeptide(L)'
;MSSGFRFSISWSRLLIQFSAALLLGVISGVLLLNLTEPPSLGPKTIPPSRPALSKFSSNEELKTFLNRSLLEYQKRGRYGGGWQTYGAWAEAGRYVSQQTPEYSRTNVQVEGVDEADIVKCDGKYIYVVSGRSVIIVEAYPPENARVVGEIALNGTVLGVFINGDRLVLFEATYTHIPVKPPMRYYPLPYGYYGITETVMRVYDVSERSSPSLTRT
;
A
#
# COMPACT_ATOMS: atom_id res chain seq x y z
N MET A 1 8.64 -61.66 48.99
CA MET A 1 7.81 -60.45 49.14
C MET A 1 8.54 -59.29 48.47
N SER A 2 8.09 -58.81 47.31
CA SER A 2 8.45 -57.47 46.81
C SER A 2 7.35 -56.97 45.88
N SER A 3 6.35 -56.31 46.48
CA SER A 3 5.33 -55.56 45.77
C SER A 3 5.95 -54.26 45.22
N GLY A 4 6.28 -54.24 43.93
CA GLY A 4 6.70 -53.02 43.24
C GLY A 4 5.50 -52.11 43.00
N PHE A 5 5.46 -50.95 43.66
CA PHE A 5 4.50 -49.89 43.38
C PHE A 5 4.67 -49.41 41.93
N ARG A 6 3.59 -49.46 41.12
CA ARG A 6 3.54 -48.86 39.79
C ARG A 6 2.78 -47.54 39.86
N PHE A 7 3.48 -46.43 39.65
CA PHE A 7 2.85 -45.13 39.43
C PHE A 7 2.40 -45.02 37.97
N SER A 8 1.08 -44.93 37.75
CA SER A 8 0.48 -44.63 36.46
C SER A 8 0.46 -43.10 36.27
N ILE A 9 1.50 -42.53 35.66
CA ILE A 9 1.48 -41.12 35.24
C ILE A 9 0.67 -41.02 33.95
N SER A 10 -0.46 -40.31 34.01
CA SER A 10 -1.26 -39.97 32.83
C SER A 10 -0.63 -38.79 32.10
N TRP A 11 0.15 -39.10 31.07
CA TRP A 11 0.86 -38.11 30.24
C TRP A 11 -0.07 -37.11 29.56
N SER A 12 -1.31 -37.51 29.24
CA SER A 12 -2.32 -36.61 28.69
C SER A 12 -2.78 -35.56 29.69
N ARG A 13 -2.96 -35.92 30.97
CA ARG A 13 -3.29 -34.95 32.03
C ARG A 13 -2.13 -34.00 32.31
N LEU A 14 -0.90 -34.51 32.26
CA LEU A 14 0.30 -33.68 32.44
C LEU A 14 0.41 -32.64 31.30
N LEU A 15 0.24 -33.05 30.05
CA LEU A 15 0.30 -32.17 28.88
C LEU A 15 -0.79 -31.09 28.91
N ILE A 16 -2.01 -31.44 29.31
CA ILE A 16 -3.10 -30.47 29.45
C ILE A 16 -2.77 -29.44 30.53
N GLN A 17 -2.26 -29.87 31.69
CA GLN A 17 -1.86 -28.97 32.77
C GLN A 17 -0.70 -28.04 32.36
N PHE A 18 0.29 -28.55 31.63
CA PHE A 18 1.37 -27.73 31.08
C PHE A 18 0.87 -26.71 30.06
N SER A 19 -0.03 -27.10 29.15
CA SER A 19 -0.60 -26.17 28.16
C SER A 19 -1.46 -25.08 28.79
N ALA A 20 -2.23 -25.41 29.83
CA ALA A 20 -3.06 -24.44 30.56
C ALA A 20 -2.20 -23.45 31.36
N ALA A 21 -1.12 -23.93 32.00
CA ALA A 21 -0.18 -23.07 32.71
C ALA A 21 0.59 -22.13 31.77
N LEU A 22 0.97 -22.60 30.59
CA LEU A 22 1.63 -21.79 29.56
C LEU A 22 0.69 -20.69 29.03
N LEU A 23 -0.57 -21.03 28.72
CA LEU A 23 -1.57 -20.07 28.26
C LEU A 23 -1.87 -18.99 29.31
N LEU A 24 -2.02 -19.38 30.58
CA LEU A 24 -2.22 -18.42 31.68
C LEU A 24 -0.99 -17.53 31.89
N GLY A 25 0.22 -18.07 31.72
CA GLY A 25 1.46 -17.31 31.78
C GLY A 25 1.57 -16.26 30.66
N VAL A 26 1.20 -16.62 29.43
CA VAL A 26 1.20 -15.70 28.28
C VAL A 26 0.15 -14.61 28.45
N ILE A 27 -1.07 -14.96 28.86
CA ILE A 27 -2.15 -13.97 29.08
C ILE A 27 -1.77 -13.02 30.22
N SER A 28 -1.22 -13.52 31.33
CA SER A 28 -0.75 -12.70 32.45
C SER A 28 0.42 -11.81 32.04
N GLY A 29 1.37 -12.31 31.24
CA GLY A 29 2.48 -11.53 30.70
C GLY A 29 2.04 -10.38 29.80
N VAL A 30 1.09 -10.63 28.88
CA VAL A 30 0.52 -9.60 28.00
C VAL A 30 -0.30 -8.59 28.80
N LEU A 31 -1.00 -9.01 29.85
CA LEU A 31 -1.74 -8.12 30.74
C LEU A 31 -0.80 -7.23 31.56
N LEU A 32 0.30 -7.77 32.09
CA LEU A 32 1.32 -7.03 32.84
C LEU A 32 2.07 -6.02 31.97
N LEU A 33 2.31 -6.34 30.69
CA LEU A 33 2.85 -5.40 29.71
C LEU A 33 1.88 -4.27 29.36
N ASN A 34 0.56 -4.47 29.53
CA ASN A 34 -0.45 -3.42 29.35
C ASN A 34 -0.74 -2.60 30.63
N LEU A 35 -0.31 -3.06 31.82
CA LEU A 35 -0.48 -2.35 33.09
C LEU A 35 0.75 -1.53 33.52
N THR A 36 1.90 -1.72 32.86
CA THR A 36 3.12 -0.98 33.16
C THR A 36 3.41 0.00 32.03
N GLU A 37 2.95 1.25 32.17
CA GLU A 37 3.48 2.34 31.36
C GLU A 37 4.98 2.47 31.67
N PRO A 38 5.89 2.38 30.67
CA PRO A 38 7.30 2.56 30.93
C PRO A 38 7.55 3.98 31.47
N PRO A 39 8.45 4.15 32.46
CA PRO A 39 8.70 5.45 33.06
C PRO A 39 9.16 6.44 31.99
N SER A 40 8.43 7.56 31.89
CA SER A 40 8.73 8.63 30.94
C SER A 40 10.02 9.35 31.34
N LEU A 41 11.11 9.07 30.64
CA LEU A 41 12.36 9.80 30.75
C LEU A 41 12.49 10.79 29.58
N GLY A 42 12.36 12.09 29.86
CA GLY A 42 12.82 13.15 28.95
C GLY A 42 11.73 13.99 28.29
N PRO A 43 12.09 15.21 27.82
CA PRO A 43 11.21 16.36 27.73
C PRO A 43 10.11 16.18 26.68
N LYS A 44 8.94 16.74 26.99
CA LYS A 44 7.68 16.73 26.23
C LYS A 44 7.88 17.10 24.75
N THR A 45 8.26 16.14 23.91
CA THR A 45 8.19 16.25 22.45
C THR A 45 6.80 15.85 22.01
N ILE A 46 6.13 16.79 21.34
CA ILE A 46 4.79 16.71 20.76
C ILE A 46 4.64 15.36 20.02
N PRO A 47 3.64 14.51 20.34
CA PRO A 47 3.42 13.28 19.59
C PRO A 47 3.11 13.64 18.13
N PRO A 48 3.57 12.86 17.13
CA PRO A 48 3.07 12.99 15.78
C PRO A 48 1.59 12.60 15.84
N SER A 49 0.71 13.61 15.92
CA SER A 49 -0.69 13.39 15.63
C SER A 49 -0.74 12.73 14.26
N ARG A 50 -1.39 11.57 14.19
CA ARG A 50 -1.90 11.04 12.92
C ARG A 50 -2.45 12.25 12.15
N PRO A 51 -2.15 12.45 10.86
CA PRO A 51 -2.74 13.56 10.11
C PRO A 51 -4.25 13.30 10.06
N ALA A 52 -4.96 13.84 11.04
CA ALA A 52 -6.39 13.90 11.05
C ALA A 52 -6.74 14.81 9.88
N LEU A 53 -7.43 14.27 8.88
CA LEU A 53 -7.99 15.07 7.81
C LEU A 53 -8.82 16.19 8.46
N SER A 54 -8.35 17.43 8.29
CA SER A 54 -9.06 18.59 8.82
C SER A 54 -10.36 18.75 8.06
N LYS A 55 -11.47 18.85 8.79
CA LYS A 55 -12.75 19.25 8.22
C LYS A 55 -12.77 20.78 8.14
N PHE A 56 -13.29 21.32 7.04
CA PHE A 56 -13.46 22.75 6.84
C PHE A 56 -14.93 23.06 6.70
N SER A 57 -15.41 24.04 7.46
CA SER A 57 -16.79 24.51 7.45
C SER A 57 -17.08 25.51 6.33
N SER A 58 -16.04 26.03 5.66
CA SER A 58 -16.18 26.94 4.52
C SER A 58 -14.98 26.92 3.57
N ASN A 59 -15.18 27.42 2.35
CA ASN A 59 -14.14 27.56 1.34
C ASN A 59 -13.03 28.54 1.79
N GLU A 60 -13.39 29.59 2.53
CA GLU A 60 -12.44 30.55 3.08
C GLU A 60 -11.58 29.94 4.20
N GLU A 61 -12.16 29.05 5.02
CA GLU A 61 -11.40 28.30 6.02
C GLU A 61 -10.38 27.36 5.36
N LEU A 62 -10.79 26.65 4.31
CA LEU A 62 -9.90 25.80 3.51
C LEU A 62 -8.76 26.62 2.88
N LYS A 63 -9.07 27.74 2.22
CA LYS A 63 -8.05 28.64 1.63
C LYS A 63 -7.07 29.14 2.69
N THR A 64 -7.58 29.53 3.86
CA THR A 64 -6.76 30.01 4.98
C THR A 64 -5.83 28.91 5.48
N PHE A 65 -6.33 27.67 5.61
CA PHE A 65 -5.53 26.52 5.98
C PHE A 65 -4.45 26.20 4.93
N LEU A 66 -4.80 26.19 3.64
CA LEU A 66 -3.86 25.94 2.55
C LEU A 66 -2.75 26.99 2.52
N ASN A 67 -3.10 28.28 2.60
CA ASN A 67 -2.13 29.37 2.64
C ASN A 67 -1.22 29.26 3.88
N ARG A 68 -1.77 28.95 5.05
CA ARG A 68 -0.99 28.74 6.27
C ARG A 68 -0.04 27.56 6.13
N SER A 69 -0.51 26.42 5.62
CA SER A 69 0.29 25.21 5.45
C SER A 69 1.42 25.42 4.43
N LEU A 70 1.15 26.14 3.34
CA LEU A 70 2.15 26.57 2.36
C LEU A 70 3.22 27.47 3.01
N LEU A 71 2.82 28.46 3.80
CA LEU A 71 3.76 29.35 4.50
C LEU A 71 4.61 28.60 5.54
N GLU A 72 4.00 27.68 6.30
CA GLU A 72 4.73 26.86 7.28
C GLU A 72 5.67 25.85 6.59
N TYR A 73 5.29 25.31 5.43
CA TYR A 73 6.16 24.49 4.60
C TYR A 73 7.34 25.32 4.06
N GLN A 74 7.09 26.53 3.54
CA GLN A 74 8.15 27.44 3.08
C GLN A 74 9.11 27.86 4.21
N LYS A 75 8.61 28.05 5.44
CA LYS A 75 9.46 28.33 6.61
C LYS A 75 10.35 27.13 6.98
N ARG A 76 9.83 25.91 6.91
CA ARG A 76 10.62 24.68 7.16
C ARG A 76 11.58 24.33 6.03
N GLY A 77 11.28 24.75 4.80
CA GLY A 77 12.12 24.53 3.60
C GLY A 77 13.39 25.39 3.53
N ARG A 78 13.66 26.25 4.52
CA ARG A 78 14.86 27.12 4.52
C ARG A 78 16.18 26.40 4.85
N TYR A 79 16.13 25.11 5.19
CA TYR A 79 17.31 24.27 5.47
C TYR A 79 17.43 22.99 4.61
N GLY A 80 16.73 22.90 3.48
CA GLY A 80 16.89 21.74 2.60
C GLY A 80 16.34 21.95 1.20
N GLY A 81 17.25 22.09 0.23
CA GLY A 81 17.10 21.72 -1.18
C GLY A 81 15.78 22.09 -1.86
N GLY A 82 15.81 23.18 -2.63
CA GLY A 82 14.66 23.73 -3.33
C GLY A 82 13.92 22.76 -4.25
N TRP A 83 12.60 22.72 -4.06
CA TRP A 83 11.65 22.35 -5.10
C TRP A 83 10.95 23.63 -5.54
N GLN A 84 10.99 23.90 -6.84
CA GLN A 84 10.29 25.02 -7.48
C GLN A 84 8.79 24.88 -7.19
N THR A 85 8.27 25.80 -6.39
CA THR A 85 6.86 25.92 -6.06
C THR A 85 6.05 26.19 -7.32
N TYR A 86 4.98 25.41 -7.52
CA TYR A 86 3.90 25.61 -8.49
C TYR A 86 3.27 27.02 -8.35
N GLY A 87 3.94 28.04 -8.88
CA GLY A 87 3.45 29.41 -8.96
C GLY A 87 2.80 29.68 -10.31
N ALA A 88 1.65 29.06 -10.62
CA ALA A 88 0.91 29.37 -11.84
C ALA A 88 -0.57 28.91 -11.84
N TRP A 89 -1.25 28.88 -10.69
CA TRP A 89 -2.69 28.54 -10.64
C TRP A 89 -3.56 29.66 -10.04
N ALA A 90 -3.08 30.90 -10.07
CA ALA A 90 -3.81 32.05 -9.52
C ALA A 90 -4.72 32.80 -10.52
N GLU A 91 -4.82 32.37 -11.79
CA GLU A 91 -5.49 33.16 -12.83
C GLU A 91 -6.63 32.46 -13.60
N ALA A 92 -7.23 31.41 -13.02
CA ALA A 92 -8.43 30.79 -13.58
C ALA A 92 -9.65 31.03 -12.67
N GLY A 93 -10.06 32.29 -12.55
CA GLY A 93 -11.08 32.72 -11.59
C GLY A 93 -12.18 33.62 -12.15
N ARG A 94 -12.58 33.46 -13.41
CA ARG A 94 -13.84 34.03 -13.91
C ARG A 94 -14.63 32.96 -14.67
N TYR A 95 -15.33 32.11 -13.92
CA TYR A 95 -16.44 31.34 -14.47
C TYR A 95 -17.66 31.42 -13.54
N VAL A 96 -18.78 31.56 -14.24
CA VAL A 96 -20.15 31.82 -13.82
C VAL A 96 -20.58 31.01 -12.59
N SER A 97 -21.34 31.68 -11.72
CA SER A 97 -22.14 31.07 -10.65
C SER A 97 -23.14 30.08 -11.24
N GLN A 98 -22.69 28.84 -11.43
CA GLN A 98 -23.55 27.67 -11.34
C GLN A 98 -23.32 27.07 -9.96
N GLN A 99 -24.41 26.76 -9.29
CA GLN A 99 -24.46 26.17 -7.96
C GLN A 99 -23.49 24.98 -7.88
N THR A 100 -22.31 25.21 -7.33
CA THR A 100 -21.32 24.16 -7.11
C THR A 100 -21.92 23.20 -6.07
N PRO A 101 -22.04 21.90 -6.35
CA PRO A 101 -22.45 20.94 -5.33
C PRO A 101 -21.52 21.08 -4.12
N GLU A 102 -22.09 21.23 -2.92
CA GLU A 102 -21.36 21.60 -1.69
C GLU A 102 -20.31 20.56 -1.26
N TYR A 103 -20.29 19.39 -1.90
CA TYR A 103 -19.29 18.35 -1.70
C TYR A 103 -19.28 17.38 -2.88
N SER A 104 -18.12 16.80 -3.16
CA SER A 104 -18.06 15.58 -3.95
C SER A 104 -18.56 14.43 -3.08
N ARG A 105 -19.61 13.72 -3.53
CA ARG A 105 -19.91 12.40 -2.98
C ARG A 105 -18.78 11.48 -3.42
N THR A 106 -18.13 10.78 -2.49
CA THR A 106 -17.33 9.61 -2.87
C THR A 106 -18.31 8.64 -3.52
N ASN A 107 -18.08 8.27 -4.79
CA ASN A 107 -18.91 7.27 -5.44
C ASN A 107 -18.90 6.03 -4.54
N VAL A 108 -20.03 5.69 -3.93
CA VAL A 108 -20.20 4.37 -3.31
C VAL A 108 -20.04 3.37 -4.44
N GLN A 109 -19.24 2.32 -4.24
CA GLN A 109 -18.98 1.31 -5.27
C GLN A 109 -20.31 0.90 -5.93
N VAL A 110 -20.45 1.24 -7.21
CA VAL A 110 -21.65 0.92 -7.98
C VAL A 110 -21.56 -0.53 -8.42
N GLU A 111 -22.69 -1.23 -8.35
CA GLU A 111 -22.78 -2.62 -8.80
C GLU A 111 -22.24 -2.75 -10.23
N GLY A 112 -21.30 -3.67 -10.43
CA GLY A 112 -20.69 -3.95 -11.73
C GLY A 112 -19.47 -3.10 -12.11
N VAL A 113 -19.00 -2.19 -11.25
CA VAL A 113 -17.68 -1.55 -11.43
C VAL A 113 -16.63 -2.29 -10.61
N ASP A 114 -15.58 -2.76 -11.28
CA ASP A 114 -14.49 -3.50 -10.66
C ASP A 114 -13.19 -2.66 -10.64
N GLU A 115 -12.40 -2.83 -9.59
CA GLU A 115 -11.16 -2.08 -9.32
C GLU A 115 -9.92 -2.92 -9.69
N ALA A 116 -8.80 -2.28 -10.02
CA ALA A 116 -7.56 -3.00 -10.23
C ALA A 116 -6.96 -3.39 -8.88
N ASP A 117 -6.91 -4.71 -8.61
CA ASP A 117 -6.38 -5.25 -7.35
C ASP A 117 -5.02 -5.91 -7.56
N ILE A 118 -4.25 -6.07 -6.48
CA ILE A 118 -3.02 -6.88 -6.48
C ILE A 118 -3.32 -8.39 -6.48
N VAL A 119 -4.55 -8.77 -6.17
CA VAL A 119 -5.06 -10.15 -6.24
C VAL A 119 -6.43 -10.13 -6.89
N LYS A 120 -6.60 -10.85 -8.01
CA LYS A 120 -7.90 -11.07 -8.66
C LYS A 120 -8.22 -12.54 -8.78
N CYS A 121 -9.50 -12.87 -8.87
CA CYS A 121 -10.00 -14.23 -9.05
C CYS A 121 -11.11 -14.25 -10.11
N ASP A 122 -11.13 -15.28 -10.95
CA ASP A 122 -12.19 -15.51 -11.95
C ASP A 122 -13.06 -16.74 -11.62
N GLY A 123 -12.99 -17.20 -10.37
CA GLY A 123 -13.71 -18.38 -9.87
C GLY A 123 -12.90 -19.67 -9.94
N LYS A 124 -11.97 -19.79 -10.91
CA LYS A 124 -11.07 -20.96 -11.02
C LYS A 124 -9.60 -20.61 -10.78
N TYR A 125 -9.17 -19.45 -11.29
CA TYR A 125 -7.79 -18.99 -11.21
C TYR A 125 -7.67 -17.77 -10.30
N ILE A 126 -6.51 -17.66 -9.65
CA ILE A 126 -6.10 -16.47 -8.91
C ILE A 126 -4.91 -15.84 -9.64
N TYR A 127 -4.96 -14.52 -9.82
CA TYR A 127 -3.93 -13.70 -10.43
C TYR A 127 -3.31 -12.85 -9.33
N VAL A 128 -2.04 -13.09 -9.01
CA VAL A 128 -1.34 -12.44 -7.89
C VAL A 128 -0.20 -11.60 -8.41
N VAL A 129 -0.22 -10.31 -8.10
CA VAL A 129 0.93 -9.42 -8.30
C VAL A 129 2.03 -9.75 -7.31
N SER A 130 3.23 -9.98 -7.82
CA SER A 130 4.46 -10.17 -7.05
C SER A 130 5.55 -9.27 -7.63
N GLY A 131 5.59 -8.02 -7.18
CA GLY A 131 6.57 -7.01 -7.62
C GLY A 131 6.49 -6.72 -9.12
N ARG A 132 7.37 -7.34 -9.90
CA ARG A 132 7.47 -7.18 -11.35
C ARG A 132 6.85 -8.35 -12.13
N SER A 133 6.19 -9.26 -11.43
CA SER A 133 5.54 -10.43 -12.02
C SER A 133 4.06 -10.51 -11.65
N VAL A 134 3.29 -11.20 -12.48
CA VAL A 134 1.96 -11.70 -12.15
C VAL A 134 1.99 -13.22 -12.19
N ILE A 135 1.66 -13.85 -11.07
CA ILE A 135 1.59 -15.30 -10.91
C ILE A 135 0.13 -15.73 -11.13
N ILE A 136 -0.07 -16.71 -12.00
CA ILE A 136 -1.37 -17.29 -12.30
C ILE A 136 -1.46 -18.65 -11.63
N VAL A 137 -2.42 -18.80 -10.73
CA VAL A 137 -2.62 -20.00 -9.92
C VAL A 137 -3.94 -20.62 -10.32
N GLU A 138 -3.93 -21.89 -10.75
CA GLU A 138 -5.14 -22.72 -10.74
C GLU A 138 -5.48 -22.98 -9.28
N ALA A 139 -6.57 -22.41 -8.78
CA ALA A 139 -6.93 -22.45 -7.36
C ALA A 139 -8.10 -23.40 -7.08
N TYR A 140 -8.91 -23.71 -8.09
CA TYR A 140 -10.03 -24.64 -7.98
C TYR A 140 -9.95 -25.76 -9.05
N PRO A 141 -10.18 -27.03 -8.66
CA PRO A 141 -10.45 -27.47 -7.29
C PRO A 141 -9.18 -27.48 -6.41
N PRO A 142 -9.28 -27.33 -5.08
CA PRO A 142 -8.12 -27.15 -4.19
C PRO A 142 -7.08 -28.27 -4.27
N GLU A 143 -7.51 -29.51 -4.50
CA GLU A 143 -6.63 -30.67 -4.67
C GLU A 143 -5.70 -30.57 -5.89
N ASN A 144 -6.07 -29.74 -6.87
CA ASN A 144 -5.29 -29.48 -8.08
C ASN A 144 -4.57 -28.12 -8.02
N ALA A 145 -4.60 -27.44 -6.86
CA ALA A 145 -4.09 -26.08 -6.76
C ALA A 145 -2.60 -25.99 -7.07
N ARG A 146 -2.23 -25.17 -8.06
CA ARG A 146 -0.85 -25.03 -8.54
C ARG A 146 -0.63 -23.74 -9.31
N VAL A 147 0.61 -23.29 -9.37
CA VAL A 147 1.02 -22.24 -10.31
C VAL A 147 0.97 -22.82 -11.72
N VAL A 148 0.26 -22.15 -12.63
CA VAL A 148 0.14 -22.57 -14.04
C VAL A 148 0.89 -21.64 -14.99
N GLY A 149 1.09 -20.38 -14.62
CA GLY A 149 1.76 -19.40 -15.47
C GLY A 149 2.35 -18.23 -14.69
N GLU A 150 3.28 -17.52 -15.34
CA GLU A 150 3.88 -16.30 -14.85
C GLU A 150 4.04 -15.31 -16.00
N ILE A 151 3.71 -14.04 -15.73
CA ILE A 151 4.00 -12.92 -16.63
C ILE A 151 5.04 -12.05 -15.95
N ALA A 152 6.24 -11.98 -16.51
CA ALA A 152 7.32 -11.12 -16.02
C ALA A 152 7.37 -9.79 -16.79
N LEU A 153 7.54 -8.68 -16.07
CA LEU A 153 7.54 -7.32 -16.61
C LEU A 153 8.82 -6.54 -16.26
N ASN A 154 9.02 -5.43 -16.97
CA ASN A 154 10.19 -4.57 -16.78
C ASN A 154 9.99 -3.56 -15.65
N GLY A 155 8.77 -3.12 -15.44
CA GLY A 155 8.33 -2.25 -14.37
C GLY A 155 7.60 -2.98 -13.25
N THR A 156 7.23 -2.22 -12.22
CA THR A 156 6.46 -2.70 -11.08
C THR A 156 5.00 -2.82 -11.47
N VAL A 157 4.38 -3.96 -11.20
CA VAL A 157 2.94 -4.13 -11.44
C VAL A 157 2.18 -3.46 -10.31
N LEU A 158 1.28 -2.55 -10.66
CA LEU A 158 0.46 -1.78 -9.74
C LEU A 158 -0.85 -2.49 -9.41
N GLY A 159 -1.40 -3.23 -10.36
CA GLY A 159 -2.66 -3.95 -10.20
C GLY A 159 -3.06 -4.67 -11.48
N VAL A 160 -4.04 -5.57 -11.33
CA VAL A 160 -4.55 -6.41 -12.41
C VAL A 160 -6.07 -6.35 -12.49
N PHE A 161 -6.59 -6.60 -13.67
CA PHE A 161 -8.01 -6.73 -13.95
C PHE A 161 -8.25 -7.90 -14.88
N ILE A 162 -9.26 -8.72 -14.62
CA ILE A 162 -9.57 -9.91 -15.43
C ILE A 162 -11.02 -9.84 -15.93
N ASN A 163 -11.21 -10.07 -17.23
CA ASN A 163 -12.54 -10.21 -17.83
C ASN A 163 -12.50 -11.31 -18.90
N GLY A 164 -13.05 -12.48 -18.58
CA GLY A 164 -12.96 -13.67 -19.43
C GLY A 164 -11.50 -14.05 -19.70
N ASP A 165 -11.08 -14.00 -20.97
CA ASP A 165 -9.72 -14.33 -21.40
C ASP A 165 -8.85 -13.10 -21.64
N ARG A 166 -9.19 -11.97 -21.00
CA ARG A 166 -8.44 -10.71 -21.10
C ARG A 166 -7.94 -10.30 -19.72
N LEU A 167 -6.62 -10.33 -19.54
CA LEU A 167 -5.94 -9.84 -18.34
C LEU A 167 -5.30 -8.49 -18.65
N VAL A 168 -5.71 -7.45 -17.93
CA VAL A 168 -5.13 -6.11 -18.04
C VAL A 168 -4.20 -5.87 -16.85
N LEU A 169 -2.98 -5.44 -17.13
CA LEU A 169 -1.96 -5.11 -16.14
C LEU A 169 -1.65 -3.62 -16.18
N PHE A 170 -1.55 -3.00 -15.01
CA PHE A 170 -1.02 -1.65 -14.86
C PHE A 170 0.44 -1.75 -14.41
N GLU A 171 1.37 -1.28 -15.22
CA GLU A 171 2.82 -1.33 -14.97
C GLU A 171 3.36 0.09 -14.75
N ALA A 172 4.05 0.34 -13.63
CA ALA A 172 4.86 1.53 -13.44
C ALA A 172 6.29 1.26 -13.95
N THR A 173 6.69 1.97 -14.98
CA THR A 173 8.08 1.97 -15.47
C THR A 173 8.79 3.23 -14.99
N TYR A 174 10.10 3.13 -14.76
CA TYR A 174 10.90 4.24 -14.25
C TYR A 174 12.11 4.45 -15.14
N THR A 175 12.23 5.64 -15.70
CA THR A 175 13.34 6.03 -16.57
C THR A 175 14.14 7.15 -15.92
N HIS A 176 15.44 6.93 -15.79
CA HIS A 176 16.38 7.95 -15.32
C HIS A 176 16.85 8.79 -16.50
N ILE A 177 16.55 10.08 -16.46
CA ILE A 177 17.11 11.04 -17.41
C ILE A 177 18.30 11.73 -16.74
N PRO A 178 19.53 11.56 -17.28
CA PRO A 178 20.69 12.27 -16.77
C PRO A 178 20.55 13.75 -17.12
N VAL A 179 20.58 14.62 -16.11
CA VAL A 179 20.50 16.06 -16.32
C VAL A 179 21.86 16.67 -16.04
N LYS A 180 22.46 17.27 -17.07
CA LYS A 180 23.68 18.09 -16.88
C LYS A 180 23.27 19.32 -16.08
N PRO A 181 23.82 19.54 -14.88
CA PRO A 181 23.56 20.80 -14.20
C PRO A 181 24.08 21.95 -15.07
N PRO A 182 23.35 23.09 -15.17
CA PRO A 182 23.86 24.28 -15.82
C PRO A 182 25.11 24.73 -15.06
N MET A 183 26.28 24.52 -15.65
CA MET A 183 27.56 24.59 -14.94
C MET A 183 28.07 26.03 -14.91
N ARG A 184 28.30 26.58 -13.70
CA ARG A 184 29.40 27.54 -13.52
C ARG A 184 30.13 27.56 -12.18
N TYR A 185 29.79 26.78 -11.13
CA TYR A 185 30.57 26.92 -9.87
C TYR A 185 30.89 25.68 -9.04
N TYR A 186 30.36 24.48 -9.30
CA TYR A 186 30.79 23.28 -8.55
C TYR A 186 30.70 22.00 -9.41
N PRO A 187 31.70 21.09 -9.33
CA PRO A 187 31.62 19.77 -9.94
C PRO A 187 30.72 18.88 -9.08
N LEU A 188 29.40 19.06 -9.20
CA LEU A 188 28.44 18.11 -8.65
C LEU A 188 28.32 16.92 -9.61
N PRO A 189 28.21 15.67 -9.10
CA PRO A 189 27.85 14.52 -9.93
C PRO A 189 26.52 14.77 -10.65
N TYR A 190 26.35 14.15 -11.81
CA TYR A 190 25.10 14.24 -12.59
C TYR A 190 23.90 13.99 -11.69
N GLY A 191 22.95 14.93 -11.70
CA GLY A 191 21.63 14.72 -11.11
C GLY A 191 20.81 13.81 -12.03
N TYR A 192 20.03 12.91 -11.45
CA TYR A 192 19.06 12.11 -12.19
C TYR A 192 17.65 12.61 -11.88
N TYR A 193 16.91 12.95 -12.92
CA TYR A 193 15.46 13.10 -12.82
C TYR A 193 14.81 11.79 -13.24
N GLY A 194 13.98 11.25 -12.35
CA GLY A 194 13.19 10.05 -12.64
C GLY A 194 11.85 10.44 -13.23
N ILE A 195 11.53 9.91 -14.40
CA ILE A 195 10.17 9.91 -14.93
C ILE A 195 9.54 8.55 -14.63
N THR A 196 8.31 8.58 -14.11
CA THR A 196 7.50 7.37 -13.92
C THR A 196 6.38 7.39 -14.95
N GLU A 197 6.25 6.32 -15.71
CA GLU A 197 5.17 6.15 -16.69
C GLU A 197 4.29 4.98 -16.28
N THR A 198 2.97 5.16 -16.33
CA THR A 198 2.01 4.07 -16.16
C THR A 198 1.67 3.51 -17.54
N VAL A 199 2.02 2.27 -17.77
CA VAL A 199 1.77 1.53 -19.00
C VAL A 199 0.65 0.52 -18.74
N MET A 200 -0.33 0.46 -19.63
CA MET A 200 -1.38 -0.55 -19.58
C MET A 200 -1.03 -1.67 -20.56
N ARG A 201 -0.96 -2.92 -20.08
CA ARG A 201 -0.72 -4.08 -20.94
C ARG A 201 -1.92 -4.99 -20.94
N VAL A 202 -2.32 -5.45 -22.12
CA VAL A 202 -3.44 -6.38 -22.30
C VAL A 202 -2.90 -7.71 -22.77
N TYR A 203 -3.15 -8.76 -21.99
CA TYR A 203 -2.78 -10.14 -22.31
C TYR A 203 -4.03 -10.95 -22.66
N ASP A 204 -3.89 -11.81 -23.67
CA ASP A 204 -4.77 -12.96 -23.87
C ASP A 204 -4.32 -14.10 -22.94
N VAL A 205 -5.25 -14.56 -22.10
CA VAL A 205 -5.01 -15.65 -21.14
C VAL A 205 -5.91 -16.85 -21.40
N SER A 206 -6.44 -17.02 -22.63
CA SER A 206 -7.23 -18.19 -23.02
C SER A 206 -6.52 -19.50 -22.64
N GLU A 207 -5.21 -19.56 -22.87
CA GLU A 207 -4.30 -20.53 -22.24
C GLU A 207 -3.56 -19.89 -21.05
N ARG A 208 -4.00 -20.19 -19.82
CA ARG A 208 -3.44 -19.59 -18.59
C ARG A 208 -1.99 -20.00 -18.35
N SER A 209 -1.54 -21.14 -18.90
CA SER A 209 -0.15 -21.55 -18.81
C SER A 209 0.77 -20.87 -19.83
N SER A 210 0.20 -20.14 -20.80
CA SER A 210 0.96 -19.41 -21.82
C SER A 210 0.29 -18.07 -22.19
N PRO A 211 0.26 -17.09 -21.26
CA PRO A 211 -0.28 -15.77 -21.55
C PRO A 211 0.46 -15.11 -22.71
N SER A 212 -0.28 -14.43 -23.59
CA SER A 212 0.31 -13.72 -24.73
C SER A 212 -0.06 -12.24 -24.72
N LEU A 213 0.93 -11.37 -24.97
CA LEU A 213 0.70 -9.93 -24.99
C LEU A 213 -0.02 -9.54 -26.28
N THR A 214 -1.16 -8.88 -26.15
CA THR A 214 -1.99 -8.45 -27.28
C THR A 214 -1.91 -6.95 -27.53
N ARG A 215 -1.72 -6.13 -26.48
CA ARG A 215 -1.64 -4.66 -26.60
C ARG A 215 -0.80 -4.01 -25.50
N THR A 216 -0.17 -2.90 -25.84
CA THR A 216 0.49 -1.94 -24.92
C THR A 216 -0.10 -0.54 -25.14
#